data_AF-A0A8T9BA97-F1
#
_entry.id   AF-A0A8T9BA97-F1
#
_cell.length_a   1.000
_cell.length_b   1.000
_cell.length_c   1.000
_cell.angle_alpha   90.00
_cell.angle_beta   90.00
_cell.angle_gamma   90.00
#
_symmetry.space_group_name_H-M   'P 1'
#
loop_
_entity.id
_entity.type
_entity.pdbx_description
1 polymer ?
#
loop_
_entity_poly.entity_id
_entity_poly.type
_entity_poly.pdbx_seq_one_letter_code
_entity_poly.pdbx_strand_id
1 'polypeptide(L)'
;MWISIVLTVVVAVMALLYRLVPPLRHNKAKAEKTGLPVFWTPWPTYSPFMLLNELLVRVASQIPFLDRGLSWKSLREMEDKHGDIFMIVSPFSITIKNSNAELTSQITTRRTDFIKPTAGYKVIDIYGTSLLSTEGEAWRRHKKITGPAFSEKSNRIVFEESLRQTVGMINFWQTQGNNNNKAFTVGNAAGDSATLSFNVICAAGFGIPQIWPGQNAVMISKKAIPGFSNVLSGKGHTMTLGESLQCLLPGIFWLFFCPLWLLKYSPFKCMSKIYKGYDECGKYFDELVEHGEKAMDQGKNGEETMNFVGMMLEASKKAPQNPKSSDSNNAQLSKNEITGNAFIFMFAGHETSANGIHFSLLLLAIYPREQVRTQADVDRIVGDKPPSVWEYQTYMPRLYNSMVGAVLNEQLRLIPAIPNIPKRTVGDQKVQVDCREFNIHDNTFVHLNIIGTNRNPRYWPKVPSNITGKDNDMEYFVPERWISKDRVIDNEGKVKGGHTDGWETASFETSSSTSLVKPPNGAYIPFSLGHRACPGRRFAQVEITAVLSAILQKYSVELDVSKWAKDEEVAQMNVEQKRKLYHKAVVNAEDVIRRSTQVITLKLKDGDKVPLRFVERGSERFAGIV
;
A
#
# COMPACT_ATOMS: atom_id res chain seq x y z
N MET A 1 18.54 -20.76 -45.42
CA MET A 1 17.99 -19.73 -44.52
C MET A 1 17.55 -20.30 -43.17
N TRP A 2 16.62 -21.26 -43.13
CA TRP A 2 16.16 -21.88 -41.86
C TRP A 2 17.26 -22.57 -41.05
N ILE A 3 18.14 -23.35 -41.69
CA ILE A 3 19.26 -24.04 -41.01
C ILE A 3 20.23 -23.04 -40.36
N SER A 4 20.53 -21.93 -41.04
CA SER A 4 21.41 -20.88 -40.50
C SER A 4 20.80 -20.16 -39.32
N ILE A 5 19.48 -19.89 -39.35
CA ILE A 5 18.74 -19.29 -38.21
C ILE A 5 18.76 -20.25 -37.02
N VAL A 6 18.45 -21.53 -37.23
CA VAL A 6 18.48 -22.55 -36.19
C VAL A 6 19.88 -22.70 -35.59
N LEU A 7 20.91 -22.78 -36.43
CA LEU A 7 22.30 -22.87 -35.96
C LEU A 7 22.71 -21.63 -35.15
N THR A 8 22.30 -20.44 -35.58
CA THR A 8 22.59 -19.18 -34.88
C THR A 8 21.92 -19.15 -33.51
N VAL A 9 20.64 -19.57 -33.44
CA VAL A 9 19.92 -19.67 -32.16
C VAL A 9 20.56 -20.69 -31.24
N VAL A 10 20.95 -21.87 -31.75
CA VAL A 10 21.63 -22.90 -30.95
C VAL A 10 22.97 -22.40 -30.42
N VAL A 11 23.80 -21.76 -31.24
CA VAL A 11 25.07 -21.18 -30.80
C VAL A 11 24.85 -20.07 -29.77
N ALA A 12 23.84 -19.22 -29.96
CA ALA A 12 23.50 -18.17 -28.99
C ALA A 12 23.04 -18.75 -27.64
N VAL A 13 22.22 -19.80 -27.66
CA VAL A 13 21.77 -20.50 -26.44
C VAL A 13 22.95 -21.20 -25.75
N MET A 14 23.83 -21.86 -26.50
CA MET A 14 25.03 -22.51 -25.94
C MET A 14 26.00 -21.49 -25.32
N ALA A 15 26.22 -20.35 -25.99
CA ALA A 15 27.02 -19.26 -25.46
C ALA A 15 26.40 -18.63 -24.20
N LEU A 16 25.07 -18.51 -24.15
CA LEU A 16 24.34 -18.05 -22.97
C LEU A 16 24.49 -19.04 -21.81
N LEU A 17 24.28 -20.34 -22.03
CA LEU A 17 24.44 -21.37 -21.00
C LEU A 17 25.87 -21.42 -20.48
N TYR A 18 26.88 -21.32 -21.36
CA TYR A 18 28.28 -21.26 -20.96
C TYR A 18 28.58 -20.07 -20.04
N ARG A 19 27.91 -18.93 -20.24
CA ARG A 19 28.04 -17.75 -19.37
C ARG A 19 27.25 -17.87 -18.05
N LEU A 20 26.10 -18.55 -18.04
CA LEU A 20 25.21 -18.60 -16.86
C LEU A 20 25.52 -19.76 -15.90
N VAL A 21 26.06 -20.88 -16.40
CA VAL A 21 26.31 -22.07 -15.57
C VAL A 21 27.38 -21.86 -14.50
N PRO A 22 28.56 -21.25 -14.78
CA PRO A 22 29.58 -21.07 -13.75
C PRO A 22 29.13 -20.17 -12.58
N PRO A 23 28.52 -18.99 -12.80
CA PRO A 23 27.96 -18.18 -11.72
C PRO A 23 26.87 -18.91 -10.93
N LEU A 24 26.02 -19.68 -11.61
CA LEU A 24 24.98 -20.45 -10.94
C LEU A 24 25.57 -21.52 -10.01
N ARG A 25 26.60 -22.25 -10.47
CA ARG A 25 27.30 -23.25 -9.64
C ARG A 25 27.97 -22.59 -8.44
N HIS A 26 28.61 -21.45 -8.64
CA HIS A 26 29.22 -20.68 -7.56
C HIS A 26 28.18 -20.26 -6.51
N ASN A 27 27.09 -19.65 -6.94
CA ASN A 27 26.03 -19.18 -6.05
C ASN A 27 25.33 -20.35 -5.34
N LYS A 28 25.13 -21.48 -6.03
CA LYS A 28 24.54 -22.70 -5.45
C LYS A 28 25.44 -23.25 -4.33
N ALA A 29 26.73 -23.42 -4.60
CA ALA A 29 27.68 -23.90 -3.59
C ALA A 29 27.77 -22.97 -2.38
N LYS A 30 27.64 -21.65 -2.60
CA LYS A 30 27.58 -20.64 -1.53
C LYS A 30 26.29 -20.76 -0.71
N ALA A 31 25.14 -20.99 -1.35
CA ALA A 31 23.86 -21.16 -0.67
C ALA A 31 23.77 -22.47 0.13
N GLU A 32 24.29 -23.57 -0.40
CA GLU A 32 24.25 -24.89 0.27
C GLU A 32 25.02 -24.91 1.60
N LYS A 33 26.05 -24.06 1.75
CA LYS A 33 26.80 -23.89 3.01
C LYS A 33 25.96 -23.35 4.17
N THR A 34 24.81 -22.74 3.90
CA THR A 34 23.91 -22.22 4.94
C THR A 34 23.11 -23.31 5.65
N GLY A 35 23.00 -24.50 5.06
CA GLY A 35 22.15 -25.59 5.56
C GLY A 35 20.65 -25.38 5.34
N LEU A 36 20.24 -24.29 4.66
CA LEU A 36 18.85 -24.03 4.30
C LEU A 36 18.46 -24.79 3.01
N PRO A 37 17.16 -25.08 2.79
CA PRO A 37 16.70 -25.60 1.51
C PRO A 37 17.03 -24.66 0.35
N VAL A 38 17.65 -25.17 -0.71
CA VAL A 38 18.12 -24.38 -1.86
C VAL A 38 17.41 -24.80 -3.15
N PHE A 39 16.76 -23.84 -3.80
CA PHE A 39 16.17 -23.96 -5.12
C PHE A 39 16.95 -23.12 -6.11
N TRP A 40 16.99 -23.55 -7.38
CA TRP A 40 17.67 -22.80 -8.43
C TRP A 40 16.70 -22.36 -9.52
N THR A 41 17.02 -21.23 -10.15
CA THR A 41 16.26 -20.63 -11.24
C THR A 41 17.22 -20.02 -12.26
N PRO A 42 16.95 -20.13 -13.57
CA PRO A 42 17.81 -19.56 -14.60
C PRO A 42 17.74 -18.02 -14.69
N TRP A 43 16.74 -17.38 -14.10
CA TRP A 43 16.55 -15.93 -14.11
C TRP A 43 16.64 -15.33 -12.70
N PRO A 44 17.03 -14.04 -12.59
CA PRO A 44 17.06 -13.36 -11.31
C PRO A 44 15.64 -13.28 -10.73
N THR A 45 15.50 -13.48 -9.43
CA THR A 45 14.23 -13.30 -8.67
C THR A 45 13.75 -11.86 -8.66
N TYR A 46 14.64 -10.89 -8.91
CA TYR A 46 14.31 -9.48 -8.99
C TYR A 46 15.01 -8.87 -10.21
N SER A 47 14.27 -8.71 -11.31
CA SER A 47 14.71 -7.96 -12.47
C SER A 47 13.61 -6.98 -12.87
N PRO A 48 13.92 -5.68 -12.98
CA PRO A 48 12.96 -4.70 -13.50
C PRO A 48 12.43 -5.08 -14.89
N PHE A 49 13.18 -5.89 -15.67
CA PHE A 49 12.74 -6.39 -16.97
C PHE A 49 11.58 -7.41 -16.87
N MET A 50 11.45 -8.14 -15.75
CA MET A 50 10.29 -9.02 -15.56
C MET A 50 9.00 -8.23 -15.30
N LEU A 51 9.10 -6.99 -14.81
CA LEU A 51 7.95 -6.09 -14.63
C LEU A 51 7.44 -5.51 -15.96
N LEU A 52 8.26 -5.55 -17.02
CA LEU A 52 7.88 -5.06 -18.34
C LEU A 52 7.11 -6.07 -19.19
N ASN A 53 7.14 -7.37 -18.86
CA ASN A 53 6.65 -8.39 -19.77
C ASN A 53 5.88 -9.51 -19.07
N GLU A 54 4.56 -9.36 -19.07
CA GLU A 54 3.58 -10.39 -18.68
C GLU A 54 3.80 -11.73 -19.39
N LEU A 55 4.33 -11.75 -20.62
CA LEU A 55 4.64 -12.99 -21.33
C LEU A 55 5.83 -13.72 -20.69
N LEU A 56 6.88 -13.00 -20.27
CA LEU A 56 8.02 -13.60 -19.58
C LEU A 56 7.61 -14.11 -18.21
N VAL A 57 6.77 -13.37 -17.48
CA VAL A 57 6.18 -13.82 -16.21
C VAL A 57 5.29 -15.05 -16.42
N ARG A 58 4.51 -15.10 -17.51
CA ARG A 58 3.62 -16.22 -17.84
C ARG A 58 4.36 -17.48 -18.29
N VAL A 59 5.46 -17.33 -19.04
CA VAL A 59 6.32 -18.46 -19.43
C VAL A 59 7.10 -18.97 -18.22
N ALA A 60 7.65 -18.06 -17.40
CA ALA A 60 8.30 -18.40 -16.14
C ALA A 60 7.34 -19.11 -15.18
N SER A 61 6.08 -18.70 -15.10
CA SER A 61 5.07 -19.29 -14.20
C SER A 61 4.60 -20.69 -14.60
N GLN A 62 4.92 -21.16 -15.80
CA GLN A 62 4.65 -22.55 -16.24
C GLN A 62 5.75 -23.53 -15.81
N ILE A 63 6.88 -23.05 -15.29
CA ILE A 63 7.99 -23.92 -14.88
C ILE A 63 7.91 -24.17 -13.36
N PRO A 64 7.80 -25.44 -12.91
CA PRO A 64 7.83 -25.78 -11.48
C PRO A 64 9.09 -25.23 -10.80
N PHE A 65 8.98 -24.76 -9.54
CA PHE A 65 10.07 -24.20 -8.70
C PHE A 65 10.60 -22.83 -9.10
N LEU A 66 10.19 -22.34 -10.26
CA LEU A 66 10.58 -21.06 -10.77
C LEU A 66 9.71 -20.02 -10.06
N ASP A 67 10.31 -19.36 -9.06
CA ASP A 67 9.69 -18.38 -8.16
C ASP A 67 8.46 -17.75 -8.82
N ARG A 68 7.28 -18.22 -8.39
CA ARG A 68 6.01 -17.51 -8.60
C ARG A 68 6.19 -16.20 -7.84
N GLY A 69 6.96 -15.24 -8.39
CA GLY A 69 7.48 -13.99 -7.80
C GLY A 69 6.40 -13.00 -7.37
N LEU A 70 5.40 -13.56 -6.74
CA LEU A 70 4.05 -13.16 -6.44
C LEU A 70 3.70 -14.08 -5.26
N SER A 71 4.30 -13.88 -4.08
CA SER A 71 3.91 -14.57 -2.85
C SER A 71 2.39 -14.51 -2.63
N TRP A 72 1.74 -13.49 -3.19
CA TRP A 72 0.29 -13.40 -3.37
C TRP A 72 -0.38 -14.60 -4.06
N LYS A 73 0.19 -15.16 -5.13
CA LYS A 73 -0.39 -16.28 -5.90
C LYS A 73 -0.16 -17.64 -5.25
N SER A 74 0.98 -17.83 -4.57
CA SER A 74 1.30 -19.09 -3.88
C SER A 74 0.89 -19.10 -2.42
N LEU A 75 0.60 -17.95 -1.83
CA LEU A 75 0.37 -17.78 -0.39
C LEU A 75 1.50 -18.42 0.42
N ARG A 76 1.22 -19.53 1.12
CA ARG A 76 2.18 -20.30 1.92
C ARG A 76 2.56 -21.67 1.34
N GLU A 77 2.15 -21.98 0.11
CA GLU A 77 2.37 -23.32 -0.47
C GLU A 77 3.86 -23.75 -0.44
N MET A 78 4.78 -22.81 -0.64
CA MET A 78 6.22 -23.10 -0.62
C MET A 78 6.75 -23.27 0.80
N GLU A 79 6.33 -22.40 1.72
CA GLU A 79 6.68 -22.45 3.14
C GLU A 79 6.17 -23.74 3.80
N ASP A 80 4.95 -24.16 3.48
CA ASP A 80 4.36 -25.39 4.02
C ASP A 80 5.12 -26.65 3.56
N LYS A 81 5.74 -26.62 2.38
CA LYS A 81 6.52 -27.74 1.84
C LYS A 81 7.98 -27.73 2.27
N HIS A 82 8.57 -26.56 2.50
CA HIS A 82 10.03 -26.40 2.63
C HIS A 82 10.48 -25.71 3.91
N GLY A 83 9.55 -25.26 4.75
CA GLY A 83 9.81 -24.49 5.95
C GLY A 83 9.78 -22.98 5.71
N ASP A 84 9.72 -22.22 6.80
CA ASP A 84 9.55 -20.76 6.78
C ASP A 84 10.73 -19.98 6.19
N ILE A 85 11.89 -20.63 6.01
CA ILE A 85 13.10 -20.02 5.45
C ILE A 85 13.69 -20.96 4.41
N PHE A 86 13.83 -20.47 3.18
CA PHE A 86 14.48 -21.18 2.09
C PHE A 86 15.17 -20.22 1.13
N MET A 87 16.03 -20.75 0.26
CA MET A 87 16.85 -19.96 -0.66
C MET A 87 16.46 -20.22 -2.10
N ILE A 88 16.43 -19.16 -2.90
CA ILE A 88 16.33 -19.22 -4.36
C ILE A 88 17.60 -18.63 -4.94
N VAL A 89 18.24 -19.41 -5.81
CA VAL A 89 19.56 -19.11 -6.38
C VAL A 89 19.44 -18.96 -7.89
N SER A 90 20.05 -17.92 -8.42
CA SER A 90 20.19 -17.69 -9.86
C SER A 90 21.66 -17.46 -10.23
N PRO A 91 22.01 -17.41 -11.54
CA PRO A 91 23.34 -16.98 -11.96
C PRO A 91 23.71 -15.57 -11.46
N PHE A 92 22.71 -14.73 -11.15
CA PHE A 92 22.90 -13.30 -10.86
C PHE A 92 22.82 -12.96 -9.37
N SER A 93 22.15 -13.78 -8.58
CA SER A 93 21.86 -13.47 -7.17
C SER A 93 21.52 -14.70 -6.34
N ILE A 94 21.70 -14.56 -5.03
CA ILE A 94 21.18 -15.47 -4.00
C ILE A 94 20.09 -14.70 -3.24
N THR A 95 18.91 -15.29 -3.09
CA THR A 95 17.78 -14.68 -2.40
C THR A 95 17.23 -15.61 -1.33
N ILE A 96 17.19 -15.16 -0.08
CA ILE A 96 16.48 -15.83 1.01
C ILE A 96 15.01 -15.38 0.99
N LYS A 97 14.09 -16.33 0.99
CA LYS A 97 12.67 -16.09 1.27
C LYS A 97 12.46 -16.36 2.76
N ASN A 98 11.95 -15.36 3.47
CA ASN A 98 11.75 -15.41 4.91
C ASN A 98 10.30 -15.15 5.28
N SER A 99 9.67 -16.13 5.91
CA SER A 99 8.34 -16.06 6.54
C SER A 99 8.40 -16.27 8.07
N ASN A 100 9.62 -16.23 8.65
CA ASN A 100 9.86 -16.35 10.08
C ASN A 100 9.97 -14.94 10.73
N ALA A 101 9.21 -14.75 11.82
CA ALA A 101 9.10 -13.47 12.53
C ALA A 101 10.39 -13.09 13.29
N GLU A 102 11.11 -14.06 13.86
CA GLU A 102 12.35 -13.83 14.59
C GLU A 102 13.44 -13.28 13.65
N LEU A 103 13.60 -13.92 12.48
CA LEU A 103 14.53 -13.44 11.45
C LEU A 103 14.13 -12.06 10.94
N THR A 104 12.83 -11.82 10.77
CA THR A 104 12.30 -10.51 10.37
C THR A 104 12.70 -9.43 11.37
N SER A 105 12.56 -9.70 12.66
CA SER A 105 12.94 -8.77 13.73
C SER A 105 14.45 -8.47 13.72
N GLN A 106 15.31 -9.48 13.58
CA GLN A 106 16.77 -9.29 13.50
C GLN A 106 17.18 -8.47 12.27
N ILE A 107 16.62 -8.76 11.10
CA ILE A 107 16.96 -8.07 9.84
C ILE A 107 16.52 -6.60 9.88
N THR A 108 15.35 -6.32 10.45
CA THR A 108 14.79 -4.95 10.44
C THR A 108 15.44 -4.02 11.47
N THR A 109 16.00 -4.58 12.55
CA THR A 109 16.72 -3.83 13.59
C THR A 109 18.19 -3.56 13.22
N ARG A 110 18.85 -4.49 12.52
CA ARG A 110 20.27 -4.41 12.14
C ARG A 110 20.51 -3.63 10.84
N ARG A 111 20.22 -2.33 10.87
CA ARG A 111 20.22 -1.44 9.68
C ARG A 111 21.55 -1.32 8.91
N THR A 112 22.69 -1.58 9.53
CA THR A 112 24.02 -1.52 8.88
C THR A 112 24.34 -2.81 8.15
N ASP A 113 23.82 -3.92 8.66
CA ASP A 113 24.13 -5.27 8.20
C ASP A 113 23.15 -5.68 7.10
N PHE A 114 21.91 -5.19 7.18
CA PHE A 114 20.83 -5.44 6.22
C PHE A 114 20.28 -4.14 5.67
N ILE A 115 20.84 -3.71 4.54
CA ILE A 115 20.49 -2.45 3.89
C ILE A 115 19.39 -2.66 2.85
N LYS A 116 18.71 -1.57 2.49
CA LYS A 116 17.80 -1.55 1.35
C LYS A 116 18.60 -1.62 0.04
N PRO A 117 18.20 -2.45 -0.94
CA PRO A 117 18.85 -2.48 -2.25
C PRO A 117 18.42 -1.28 -3.12
N THR A 118 18.99 -0.10 -2.86
CA THR A 118 18.59 1.18 -3.47
C THR A 118 18.72 1.23 -4.99
N ALA A 119 19.60 0.42 -5.60
CA ALA A 119 19.75 0.35 -7.05
C ALA A 119 18.42 0.07 -7.78
N GLY A 120 17.57 -0.79 -7.21
CA GLY A 120 16.25 -1.11 -7.78
C GLY A 120 15.20 0.00 -7.60
N TYR A 121 15.44 0.95 -6.70
CA TYR A 121 14.52 2.07 -6.43
C TYR A 121 14.81 3.29 -7.30
N LYS A 122 15.92 3.34 -8.03
CA LYS A 122 16.25 4.46 -8.94
C LYS A 122 15.17 4.70 -10.02
N VAL A 123 14.36 3.69 -10.34
CA VAL A 123 13.22 3.82 -11.27
C VAL A 123 12.19 4.87 -10.82
N ILE A 124 12.10 5.17 -9.52
CA ILE A 124 11.16 6.17 -8.99
C ILE A 124 11.80 7.54 -8.71
N ASP A 125 13.11 7.71 -8.96
CA ASP A 125 13.85 8.97 -8.75
C ASP A 125 13.68 9.95 -9.94
N ILE A 126 12.51 9.93 -10.58
CA ILE A 126 12.25 10.64 -11.83
C ILE A 126 12.31 12.17 -11.69
N TYR A 127 12.15 12.71 -10.48
CA TYR A 127 12.30 14.14 -10.17
C TYR A 127 13.41 14.45 -9.15
N GLY A 128 14.20 13.43 -8.78
CA GLY A 128 15.27 13.55 -7.78
C GLY A 128 15.23 12.45 -6.72
N THR A 129 16.33 12.32 -5.98
CA THR A 129 16.45 11.34 -4.89
C THR A 129 15.52 11.66 -3.74
N SER A 130 15.06 10.63 -3.04
CA SER A 130 14.05 10.76 -1.99
C SER A 130 14.38 9.92 -0.76
N LEU A 131 13.55 10.06 0.29
CA LEU A 131 13.57 9.21 1.47
C LEU A 131 13.50 7.71 1.12
N LEU A 132 12.82 7.36 0.02
CA LEU A 132 12.63 5.97 -0.37
C LEU A 132 13.89 5.38 -1.04
N SER A 133 14.59 6.15 -1.86
CA SER A 133 15.70 5.68 -2.71
C SER A 133 17.08 5.87 -2.10
N THR A 134 17.19 6.53 -0.95
CA THR A 134 18.46 6.78 -0.25
C THR A 134 18.76 5.78 0.86
N GLU A 135 20.04 5.63 1.19
CA GLU A 135 20.57 4.81 2.30
C GLU A 135 21.62 5.56 3.13
N GLY A 136 21.95 5.02 4.30
CA GLY A 136 23.00 5.56 5.16
C GLY A 136 22.73 7.00 5.64
N GLU A 137 23.74 7.86 5.55
CA GLU A 137 23.67 9.27 5.99
C GLU A 137 22.66 10.09 5.20
N ALA A 138 22.63 9.93 3.87
CA ALA A 138 21.65 10.60 3.01
C ALA A 138 20.22 10.31 3.47
N TRP A 139 19.92 9.04 3.76
CA TRP A 139 18.60 8.66 4.28
C TRP A 139 18.28 9.30 5.63
N ARG A 140 19.24 9.37 6.57
CA ARG A 140 19.02 10.03 7.87
C ARG A 140 18.71 11.52 7.69
N ARG A 141 19.39 12.19 6.76
CA ARG A 141 19.12 13.59 6.39
C ARG A 141 17.70 13.75 5.84
N HIS A 142 17.32 12.98 4.82
CA HIS A 142 15.96 12.99 4.27
C HIS A 142 14.92 12.76 5.36
N LYS A 143 15.14 11.76 6.22
CA LYS A 143 14.23 11.41 7.30
C LYS A 143 14.04 12.52 8.32
N LYS A 144 15.13 13.19 8.71
CA LYS A 144 15.09 14.30 9.66
C LYS A 144 14.30 15.48 9.10
N ILE A 145 14.52 15.83 7.82
CA ILE A 145 13.90 16.99 7.18
C ILE A 145 12.44 16.73 6.83
N THR A 146 12.10 15.52 6.41
CA THR A 146 10.72 15.14 6.06
C THR A 146 9.87 14.76 7.26
N GLY A 147 10.48 14.41 8.40
CA GLY A 147 9.77 13.92 9.57
C GLY A 147 8.63 14.79 10.08
N PRO A 148 8.80 16.13 10.19
CA PRO A 148 7.73 17.02 10.63
C PRO A 148 6.44 16.92 9.80
N ALA A 149 6.53 16.56 8.52
CA ALA A 149 5.37 16.39 7.64
C ALA A 149 4.35 15.36 8.16
N PHE A 150 4.81 14.37 8.94
CA PHE A 150 3.99 13.27 9.47
C PHE A 150 3.59 13.48 10.94
N SER A 151 3.36 14.73 11.34
CA SER A 151 2.99 15.11 12.71
C SER A 151 1.53 14.81 13.07
N GLU A 152 1.20 14.90 14.36
CA GLU A 152 -0.18 14.80 14.85
C GLU A 152 -1.12 15.87 14.29
N LYS A 153 -0.55 17.06 14.01
CA LYS A 153 -1.28 18.15 13.38
C LYS A 153 -1.69 17.80 11.95
N SER A 154 -0.78 17.17 11.20
CA SER A 154 -1.08 16.65 9.86
C SER A 154 -2.20 15.61 9.94
N ASN A 155 -2.09 14.63 10.85
CA ASN A 155 -3.10 13.57 11.02
C ASN A 155 -4.50 14.11 11.36
N ARG A 156 -4.61 15.25 12.06
CA ARG A 156 -5.91 15.90 12.26
C ARG A 156 -6.53 16.35 10.93
N ILE A 157 -5.75 16.98 10.07
CA ILE A 157 -6.22 17.44 8.74
C ILE A 157 -6.62 16.24 7.88
N VAL A 158 -5.85 15.15 7.96
CA VAL A 158 -6.21 13.88 7.30
C VAL A 158 -7.60 13.42 7.71
N PHE A 159 -7.86 13.38 9.02
CA PHE A 159 -9.14 12.93 9.55
C PHE A 159 -10.29 13.80 9.04
N GLU A 160 -10.19 15.11 9.19
CA GLU A 160 -11.21 16.07 8.76
C GLU A 160 -11.48 15.97 7.25
N GLU A 161 -10.42 15.91 6.45
CA GLU A 161 -10.52 15.81 5.00
C GLU A 161 -11.07 14.46 4.55
N SER A 162 -10.70 13.36 5.22
CA SER A 162 -11.22 12.02 4.93
C SER A 162 -12.74 11.97 5.10
N LEU A 163 -13.26 12.57 6.17
CA LEU A 163 -14.70 12.66 6.41
C LEU A 163 -15.39 13.52 5.35
N ARG A 164 -14.80 14.70 5.02
CA ARG A 164 -15.33 15.59 3.98
C ARG A 164 -15.39 14.92 2.61
N GLN A 165 -14.30 14.26 2.20
CA GLN A 165 -14.21 13.56 0.92
C GLN A 165 -15.13 12.34 0.88
N THR A 166 -15.32 11.63 1.99
CA THR A 166 -16.25 10.50 2.07
C THR A 166 -17.69 10.95 1.83
N VAL A 167 -18.13 12.04 2.47
CA VAL A 167 -19.47 12.60 2.22
C VAL A 167 -19.61 13.05 0.77
N GLY A 168 -18.58 13.68 0.20
CA GLY A 168 -18.54 14.05 -1.22
C GLY A 168 -18.66 12.85 -2.16
N MET A 169 -17.94 11.76 -1.87
CA MET A 169 -17.95 10.52 -2.64
C MET A 169 -19.32 9.85 -2.60
N ILE A 170 -19.96 9.78 -1.43
CA ILE A 170 -21.32 9.22 -1.28
C ILE A 170 -22.31 10.05 -2.10
N ASN A 171 -22.27 11.38 -2.01
CA ASN A 171 -23.14 12.24 -2.80
C ASN A 171 -22.90 12.06 -4.31
N PHE A 172 -21.64 11.95 -4.73
CA PHE A 172 -21.28 11.64 -6.10
C PHE A 172 -21.91 10.32 -6.55
N TRP A 173 -21.76 9.24 -5.78
CA TRP A 173 -22.36 7.92 -6.09
C TRP A 173 -23.88 7.97 -6.20
N GLN A 174 -24.56 8.69 -5.31
CA GLN A 174 -26.02 8.83 -5.31
C GLN A 174 -26.56 9.54 -6.56
N THR A 175 -25.74 10.36 -7.23
CA THR A 175 -26.14 11.11 -8.43
C THR A 175 -25.84 10.39 -9.75
N GLN A 176 -25.20 9.21 -9.72
CA GLN A 176 -24.84 8.48 -10.93
C GLN A 176 -25.98 7.59 -11.44
N GLY A 177 -26.34 7.71 -12.72
CA GLY A 177 -27.28 6.81 -13.38
C GLY A 177 -28.65 6.76 -12.68
N ASN A 178 -29.11 5.55 -12.34
CA ASN A 178 -30.38 5.32 -11.64
C ASN A 178 -30.22 5.22 -10.11
N ASN A 179 -29.08 5.65 -9.57
CA ASN A 179 -28.85 5.64 -8.13
C ASN A 179 -29.74 6.66 -7.40
N ASN A 180 -29.95 6.43 -6.11
CA ASN A 180 -30.64 7.35 -5.22
C ASN A 180 -30.03 7.32 -3.81
N ASN A 181 -30.59 8.11 -2.90
CA ASN A 181 -30.08 8.24 -1.52
C ASN A 181 -30.30 7.01 -0.63
N LYS A 182 -31.22 6.10 -1.00
CA LYS A 182 -31.52 4.87 -0.24
C LYS A 182 -30.71 3.67 -0.71
N ALA A 183 -30.47 3.55 -2.00
CA ALA A 183 -29.70 2.46 -2.59
C ALA A 183 -28.96 2.94 -3.84
N PHE A 184 -27.68 2.58 -3.93
CA PHE A 184 -26.85 2.92 -5.09
C PHE A 184 -25.80 1.84 -5.36
N THR A 185 -25.53 1.60 -6.65
CA THR A 185 -24.52 0.63 -7.09
C THR A 185 -23.30 1.37 -7.64
N VAL A 186 -22.13 0.93 -7.20
CA VAL A 186 -20.83 1.50 -7.54
C VAL A 186 -20.05 0.47 -8.34
N GLY A 187 -19.87 0.74 -9.63
CA GLY A 187 -19.16 -0.17 -10.54
C GLY A 187 -17.64 -0.18 -10.36
N ASN A 188 -17.05 0.92 -9.88
CA ASN A 188 -15.60 1.08 -9.76
C ASN A 188 -15.17 1.64 -8.39
N ALA A 189 -15.53 0.94 -7.32
CA ALA A 189 -15.18 1.36 -5.96
C ALA A 189 -13.65 1.50 -5.74
N ALA A 190 -12.84 0.72 -6.47
CA ALA A 190 -11.38 0.84 -6.43
C ALA A 190 -10.88 2.19 -6.99
N GLY A 191 -11.39 2.59 -8.16
CA GLY A 191 -11.05 3.88 -8.76
C GLY A 191 -11.53 5.06 -7.92
N ASP A 192 -12.74 4.99 -7.39
CA ASP A 192 -13.30 6.06 -6.55
C ASP A 192 -12.55 6.17 -5.20
N SER A 193 -12.14 5.04 -4.61
CA SER A 193 -11.27 5.05 -3.43
C SER A 193 -9.91 5.69 -3.73
N ALA A 194 -9.34 5.45 -4.92
CA ALA A 194 -8.10 6.09 -5.36
C ALA A 194 -8.26 7.61 -5.52
N THR A 195 -9.38 8.07 -6.08
CA THR A 195 -9.70 9.51 -6.16
C THR A 195 -9.88 10.11 -4.77
N LEU A 196 -10.57 9.42 -3.84
CA LEU A 196 -10.71 9.87 -2.47
C LEU A 196 -9.35 10.05 -1.80
N SER A 197 -8.52 9.01 -1.81
CA SER A 197 -7.20 9.04 -1.18
C SER A 197 -6.28 10.09 -1.81
N PHE A 198 -6.36 10.26 -3.14
CA PHE A 198 -5.67 11.33 -3.85
C PHE A 198 -6.11 12.72 -3.34
N ASN A 199 -7.42 12.95 -3.22
CA ASN A 199 -7.95 14.21 -2.71
C ASN A 199 -7.49 14.48 -1.27
N VAL A 200 -7.48 13.45 -0.41
CA VAL A 200 -7.02 13.55 0.98
C VAL A 200 -5.54 13.92 1.06
N ILE A 201 -4.66 13.24 0.32
CA ILE A 201 -3.23 13.56 0.34
C ILE A 201 -2.94 14.93 -0.29
N CYS A 202 -3.69 15.35 -1.32
CA CYS A 202 -3.57 16.69 -1.88
C CYS A 202 -3.89 17.75 -0.83
N ALA A 203 -4.97 17.61 -0.08
CA ALA A 203 -5.34 18.62 0.91
C ALA A 203 -4.45 18.58 2.16
N ALA A 204 -4.33 17.41 2.79
CA ALA A 204 -3.60 17.26 4.06
C ALA A 204 -2.09 17.26 3.88
N GLY A 205 -1.60 16.71 2.77
CA GLY A 205 -0.18 16.67 2.45
C GLY A 205 0.31 17.92 1.73
N PHE A 206 -0.45 18.48 0.78
CA PHE A 206 0.05 19.55 -0.09
C PHE A 206 -0.70 20.88 0.04
N GLY A 207 -1.72 20.97 0.91
CA GLY A 207 -2.53 22.18 1.05
C GLY A 207 -3.39 22.48 -0.19
N ILE A 208 -3.64 21.47 -1.02
CA ILE A 208 -4.40 21.58 -2.27
C ILE A 208 -5.73 20.83 -2.09
N PRO A 209 -6.80 21.50 -1.61
CA PRO A 209 -8.09 20.87 -1.46
C PRO A 209 -8.70 20.52 -2.83
N GLN A 210 -9.23 19.30 -2.94
CA GLN A 210 -9.93 18.80 -4.12
C GLN A 210 -11.44 18.68 -3.89
N ILE A 211 -12.19 18.59 -4.98
CA ILE A 211 -13.65 18.43 -4.97
C ILE A 211 -14.09 17.28 -5.89
N TRP A 212 -15.22 16.66 -5.56
CA TRP A 212 -15.88 15.70 -6.42
C TRP A 212 -16.62 16.38 -7.57
N PRO A 213 -16.85 15.70 -8.71
CA PRO A 213 -17.70 16.22 -9.78
C PRO A 213 -19.08 16.65 -9.25
N GLY A 214 -19.55 17.83 -9.67
CA GLY A 214 -20.84 18.39 -9.25
C GLY A 214 -20.81 19.20 -7.93
N GLN A 215 -19.69 19.20 -7.19
CA GLN A 215 -19.51 20.07 -6.03
C GLN A 215 -19.11 21.49 -6.43
N ASN A 216 -19.59 22.50 -5.69
CA ASN A 216 -19.28 23.90 -5.98
C ASN A 216 -17.84 24.27 -5.58
N ALA A 217 -17.09 24.85 -6.52
CA ALA A 217 -15.72 25.36 -6.29
C ALA A 217 -15.63 26.45 -5.20
N VAL A 218 -16.75 27.10 -4.86
CA VAL A 218 -16.82 28.02 -3.71
C VAL A 218 -16.46 27.32 -2.40
N MET A 219 -16.68 26.00 -2.28
CA MET A 219 -16.32 25.23 -1.08
C MET A 219 -14.81 25.20 -0.79
N ILE A 220 -13.96 25.51 -1.77
CA ILE A 220 -12.50 25.51 -1.64
C ILE A 220 -11.86 26.90 -1.84
N SER A 221 -12.66 27.94 -2.16
CA SER A 221 -12.17 29.21 -2.74
C SER A 221 -11.20 30.03 -1.88
N LYS A 222 -11.16 29.82 -0.55
CA LYS A 222 -10.20 30.49 0.35
C LYS A 222 -8.88 29.72 0.56
N LYS A 223 -8.82 28.43 0.18
CA LYS A 223 -7.65 27.55 0.43
C LYS A 223 -7.05 26.94 -0.84
N ALA A 224 -7.64 27.18 -2.01
CA ALA A 224 -7.15 26.62 -3.27
C ALA A 224 -5.90 27.33 -3.75
N ILE A 225 -4.82 26.59 -4.02
CA ILE A 225 -3.68 27.09 -4.81
C ILE A 225 -4.16 27.21 -6.26
N PRO A 226 -4.14 28.41 -6.88
CA PRO A 226 -4.60 28.59 -8.25
C PRO A 226 -3.89 27.65 -9.22
N GLY A 227 -4.66 26.78 -9.88
CA GLY A 227 -4.18 25.86 -10.92
C GLY A 227 -4.00 24.40 -10.49
N PHE A 228 -4.15 24.07 -9.20
CA PHE A 228 -3.96 22.71 -8.67
C PHE A 228 -5.26 21.95 -8.35
N SER A 229 -6.42 22.56 -8.54
CA SER A 229 -7.71 21.88 -8.40
C SER A 229 -7.99 20.94 -9.59
N ASN A 230 -9.03 20.11 -9.50
CA ASN A 230 -9.56 19.30 -10.61
C ASN A 230 -10.07 20.12 -11.82
N VAL A 231 -9.78 21.42 -11.89
CA VAL A 231 -10.08 22.31 -13.01
C VAL A 231 -8.76 22.66 -13.68
N LEU A 232 -8.67 22.40 -14.99
CA LEU A 232 -7.51 22.74 -15.81
C LEU A 232 -7.11 24.21 -15.62
N SER A 233 -5.85 24.41 -15.27
CA SER A 233 -5.26 25.74 -15.05
C SER A 233 -5.01 26.48 -16.37
N GLY A 234 -5.32 27.78 -16.40
CA GLY A 234 -5.03 28.68 -17.53
C GLY A 234 -3.55 29.01 -17.76
N LYS A 235 -2.60 28.36 -17.08
CA LYS A 235 -1.15 28.56 -17.23
C LYS A 235 -0.48 27.70 -18.31
N GLY A 236 -1.24 27.16 -19.25
CA GLY A 236 -0.70 26.32 -20.34
C GLY A 236 -0.51 24.84 -19.97
N HIS A 237 -1.14 24.38 -18.88
CA HIS A 237 -1.26 22.95 -18.59
C HIS A 237 -2.25 22.29 -19.55
N THR A 238 -1.90 21.08 -20.01
CA THR A 238 -2.77 20.28 -20.89
C THR A 238 -3.55 19.20 -20.15
N MET A 239 -3.20 18.95 -18.88
CA MET A 239 -3.76 17.90 -18.03
C MET A 239 -3.83 18.40 -16.59
N THR A 240 -4.81 17.95 -15.81
CA THR A 240 -4.82 18.17 -14.36
C THR A 240 -3.71 17.37 -13.67
N LEU A 241 -3.37 17.74 -12.43
CA LEU A 241 -2.41 16.97 -11.61
C LEU A 241 -2.82 15.50 -11.48
N GLY A 242 -4.11 15.22 -11.22
CA GLY A 242 -4.63 13.86 -11.13
C GLY A 242 -4.49 13.08 -12.45
N GLU A 243 -4.85 13.68 -13.59
CA GLU A 243 -4.72 13.04 -14.91
C GLU A 243 -3.26 12.79 -15.30
N SER A 244 -2.36 13.73 -14.99
CA SER A 244 -0.92 13.58 -15.27
C SER A 244 -0.33 12.39 -14.50
N LEU A 245 -0.69 12.22 -13.22
CA LEU A 245 -0.32 11.07 -12.41
C LEU A 245 -0.93 9.77 -12.96
N GLN A 246 -2.22 9.75 -13.29
CA GLN A 246 -2.86 8.56 -13.84
C GLN A 246 -2.22 8.09 -15.16
N CYS A 247 -1.68 9.00 -15.97
CA CYS A 247 -0.94 8.65 -17.18
C CYS A 247 0.52 8.21 -16.90
N LEU A 248 1.15 8.83 -15.90
CA LEU A 248 2.53 8.58 -15.52
C LEU A 248 2.72 7.21 -14.85
N LEU A 249 1.91 6.89 -13.85
CA LEU A 249 2.17 5.77 -12.93
C LEU A 249 2.15 4.38 -13.60
N PRO A 250 1.18 4.04 -14.48
CA PRO A 250 1.21 2.77 -15.21
C PRO A 250 2.43 2.67 -16.14
N GLY A 251 2.97 3.81 -16.56
CA GLY A 251 4.09 3.91 -17.49
C GLY A 251 5.46 4.11 -16.85
N ILE A 252 5.57 4.13 -15.52
CA ILE A 252 6.80 4.59 -14.86
C ILE A 252 8.04 3.77 -15.21
N PHE A 253 7.89 2.46 -15.43
CA PHE A 253 9.00 1.62 -15.88
C PHE A 253 9.49 2.01 -17.29
N TRP A 254 8.61 2.47 -18.18
CA TRP A 254 9.03 2.94 -19.49
C TRP A 254 9.97 4.15 -19.42
N LEU A 255 9.86 5.00 -18.40
CA LEU A 255 10.80 6.11 -18.18
C LEU A 255 12.21 5.63 -17.83
N PHE A 256 12.33 4.44 -17.22
CA PHE A 256 13.63 3.87 -16.85
C PHE A 256 14.29 3.13 -18.03
N PHE A 257 13.51 2.47 -18.88
CA PHE A 257 14.04 1.67 -19.98
C PHE A 257 14.11 2.39 -21.32
N CYS A 258 13.31 3.44 -21.50
CA CYS A 258 13.22 4.20 -22.74
C CYS A 258 13.78 5.60 -22.53
N PRO A 259 14.74 6.06 -23.35
CA PRO A 259 15.18 7.45 -23.30
C PRO A 259 13.99 8.42 -23.46
N LEU A 260 13.96 9.50 -22.67
CA LEU A 260 12.84 10.46 -22.66
C LEU A 260 12.54 11.05 -24.04
N TRP A 261 13.56 11.30 -24.85
CA TRP A 261 13.38 11.80 -26.22
C TRP A 261 12.60 10.82 -27.10
N LEU A 262 12.80 9.51 -26.91
CA LEU A 262 12.10 8.48 -27.67
C LEU A 262 10.63 8.40 -27.25
N LEU A 263 10.33 8.55 -25.96
CA LEU A 263 8.94 8.64 -25.47
C LEU A 263 8.24 9.90 -26.00
N LYS A 264 8.94 11.04 -26.00
CA LYS A 264 8.43 12.33 -26.48
C LYS A 264 7.98 12.29 -27.95
N TYR A 265 8.82 11.73 -28.81
CA TYR A 265 8.58 11.67 -30.26
C TYR A 265 7.99 10.34 -30.73
N SER A 266 7.57 9.46 -29.81
CA SER A 266 7.02 8.16 -30.16
C SER A 266 5.71 8.30 -30.95
N PRO A 267 5.54 7.57 -32.08
CA PRO A 267 4.27 7.55 -32.80
C PRO A 267 3.17 6.79 -32.02
N PHE A 268 3.53 6.02 -30.99
CA PHE A 268 2.57 5.28 -30.17
C PHE A 268 1.94 6.20 -29.12
N LYS A 269 0.62 6.39 -29.20
CA LYS A 269 -0.15 7.26 -28.29
C LYS A 269 0.07 6.94 -26.80
N CYS A 270 0.25 5.68 -26.44
CA CYS A 270 0.53 5.29 -25.06
C CYS A 270 1.86 5.85 -24.55
N MET A 271 2.94 5.72 -25.33
CA MET A 271 4.28 6.22 -24.96
C MET A 271 4.30 7.75 -24.90
N SER A 272 3.67 8.42 -25.87
CA SER A 272 3.56 9.88 -25.85
C SER A 272 2.74 10.38 -24.65
N LYS A 273 1.66 9.68 -24.27
CA LYS A 273 0.88 10.00 -23.06
C LYS A 273 1.71 9.86 -21.77
N ILE A 274 2.57 8.84 -21.67
CA ILE A 274 3.47 8.66 -20.51
C ILE A 274 4.43 9.86 -20.40
N TYR A 275 5.05 10.27 -21.52
CA TYR A 275 5.93 11.45 -21.52
C TYR A 275 5.16 12.72 -21.12
N LYS A 276 3.96 12.95 -21.68
CA LYS A 276 3.14 14.11 -21.31
C LYS A 276 2.77 14.12 -19.84
N GLY A 277 2.37 12.96 -19.29
CA GLY A 277 2.11 12.81 -17.86
C GLY A 277 3.34 13.12 -17.00
N TYR A 278 4.52 12.61 -17.40
CA TYR A 278 5.80 12.93 -16.75
C TYR A 278 6.12 14.44 -16.78
N ASP A 279 5.98 15.09 -17.94
CA ASP A 279 6.29 16.50 -18.12
C ASP A 279 5.34 17.42 -17.34
N GLU A 280 4.03 17.19 -17.43
CA GLU A 280 2.99 17.94 -16.71
C GLU A 280 3.12 17.76 -15.19
N CYS A 281 3.31 16.52 -14.73
CA CYS A 281 3.45 16.23 -13.30
C CYS A 281 4.69 16.92 -12.72
N GLY A 282 5.81 16.94 -13.46
CA GLY A 282 7.02 17.67 -13.06
C GLY A 282 6.78 19.17 -12.88
N LYS A 283 6.11 19.81 -13.85
CA LYS A 283 5.74 21.24 -13.77
C LYS A 283 4.90 21.54 -12.53
N TYR A 284 3.92 20.70 -12.24
CA TYR A 284 3.10 20.87 -11.03
C TYR A 284 3.93 20.82 -9.75
N PHE A 285 4.87 19.88 -9.62
CA PHE A 285 5.72 19.84 -8.43
C PHE A 285 6.68 21.02 -8.35
N ASP A 286 7.23 21.48 -9.48
CA ASP A 286 8.05 22.69 -9.51
C ASP A 286 7.27 23.93 -9.07
N GLU A 287 6.05 24.13 -9.59
CA GLU A 287 5.16 25.22 -9.20
C GLU A 287 4.80 25.17 -7.71
N LEU A 288 4.65 23.97 -7.15
CA LEU A 288 4.33 23.78 -5.74
C LEU A 288 5.51 24.17 -4.83
N VAL A 289 6.74 23.81 -5.23
CA VAL A 289 7.96 24.23 -4.54
C VAL A 289 8.13 25.75 -4.62
N GLU A 290 7.96 26.34 -5.79
CA GLU A 290 8.04 27.80 -5.97
C GLU A 290 6.99 28.55 -5.16
N HIS A 291 5.77 28.00 -5.06
CA HIS A 291 4.72 28.57 -4.21
C HIS A 291 5.12 28.52 -2.73
N GLY A 292 5.67 27.40 -2.27
CA GLY A 292 6.17 27.25 -0.90
C GLY A 292 7.31 28.23 -0.59
N GLU A 293 8.27 28.41 -1.50
CA GLU A 293 9.38 29.36 -1.36
C GLU A 293 8.85 30.80 -1.23
N LYS A 294 7.95 31.21 -2.12
CA LYS A 294 7.33 32.56 -2.08
C LYS A 294 6.54 32.82 -0.80
N ALA A 295 5.77 31.83 -0.33
CA ALA A 295 5.01 31.97 0.91
C ALA A 295 5.94 32.20 2.12
N MET A 296 7.08 31.50 2.17
CA MET A 296 8.08 31.69 3.21
C MET A 296 8.77 33.05 3.14
N ASP A 297 9.13 33.51 1.94
CA ASP A 297 9.82 34.80 1.76
C ASP A 297 8.91 35.99 2.10
N GLN A 298 7.59 35.81 1.96
CA GLN A 298 6.57 36.77 2.40
C GLN A 298 6.31 36.74 3.92
N GLY A 299 7.04 35.91 4.69
CA GLY A 299 6.86 35.78 6.13
C GLY A 299 5.52 35.20 6.54
N LYS A 300 4.80 34.55 5.61
CA LYS A 300 3.51 33.93 5.93
C LYS A 300 3.75 32.72 6.83
N ASN A 301 3.25 32.79 8.05
CA ASN A 301 3.26 31.69 9.01
C ASN A 301 1.83 31.18 9.21
N GLY A 302 1.60 29.87 9.19
CA GLY A 302 0.28 29.29 9.48
C GLY A 302 -0.12 28.19 8.49
N GLU A 303 -1.43 28.04 8.23
CA GLU A 303 -1.98 26.97 7.37
C GLU A 303 -1.35 26.91 5.96
N GLU A 304 -0.91 28.03 5.40
CA GLU A 304 -0.28 28.08 4.06
C GLU A 304 1.12 27.42 4.02
N THR A 305 1.85 27.38 5.13
CA THR A 305 3.17 26.70 5.22
C THR A 305 3.07 25.30 5.84
N MET A 306 1.90 24.92 6.35
CA MET A 306 1.63 23.60 6.92
C MET A 306 1.24 22.55 5.87
N ASN A 307 2.10 22.40 4.88
CA ASN A 307 2.06 21.30 3.94
C ASN A 307 3.46 20.70 3.84
N PHE A 308 3.57 19.52 3.23
CA PHE A 308 4.81 18.76 3.11
C PHE A 308 5.93 19.60 2.50
N VAL A 309 5.62 20.40 1.47
CA VAL A 309 6.61 21.23 0.78
C VAL A 309 7.09 22.37 1.70
N GLY A 310 6.17 23.13 2.30
CA GLY A 310 6.49 24.21 3.23
C GLY A 310 7.30 23.72 4.45
N MET A 311 6.91 22.58 5.02
CA MET A 311 7.60 21.98 6.17
C MET A 311 9.00 21.47 5.80
N MET A 312 9.16 20.87 4.62
CA MET A 312 10.48 20.47 4.12
C MET A 312 11.38 21.68 3.84
N LEU A 313 10.84 22.75 3.23
CA LEU A 313 11.57 23.99 2.96
C LEU A 313 12.01 24.66 4.27
N GLU A 314 11.13 24.74 5.27
CA GLU A 314 11.44 25.31 6.58
C GLU A 314 12.51 24.50 7.32
N ALA A 315 12.35 23.16 7.36
CA ALA A 315 13.33 22.28 7.98
C ALA A 315 14.68 22.30 7.26
N SER A 316 14.67 22.45 5.92
CA SER A 316 15.87 22.59 5.11
C SER A 316 16.58 23.93 5.37
N LYS A 317 15.88 25.07 5.40
CA LYS A 317 16.49 26.39 5.69
C LYS A 317 17.12 26.46 7.09
N LYS A 318 16.58 25.73 8.08
CA LYS A 318 17.14 25.61 9.44
C LYS A 318 18.38 24.70 9.53
N ALA A 319 18.66 23.92 8.49
CA ALA A 319 19.80 23.02 8.45
C ALA A 319 21.06 23.76 7.95
N PRO A 320 22.25 23.54 8.54
CA PRO A 320 23.49 24.21 8.12
C PRO A 320 23.85 23.98 6.64
N GLN A 321 24.24 25.07 5.95
CA GLN A 321 24.57 25.05 4.51
C GLN A 321 25.86 24.30 4.16
N ASN A 322 26.85 24.29 5.05
CA ASN A 322 28.14 23.61 4.86
C ASN A 322 28.51 22.84 6.14
N PRO A 323 28.13 21.57 6.28
CA PRO A 323 28.62 20.77 7.38
C PRO A 323 30.12 20.52 7.21
N LYS A 324 30.90 20.64 8.30
CA LYS A 324 32.24 20.00 8.36
C LYS A 324 32.07 18.51 8.07
N SER A 325 33.09 17.82 7.56
CA SER A 325 33.00 16.43 7.08
C SER A 325 32.38 15.43 8.06
N SER A 326 32.30 15.74 9.36
CA SER A 326 31.62 14.97 10.41
C SER A 326 30.12 15.25 10.59
N ASP A 327 29.56 16.30 9.98
CA ASP A 327 28.19 16.81 10.19
C ASP A 327 27.26 16.70 8.97
N SER A 328 27.61 15.89 7.96
CA SER A 328 26.82 15.68 6.71
C SER A 328 25.32 15.40 6.94
N ASN A 329 24.98 14.83 8.11
CA ASN A 329 23.61 14.56 8.57
C ASN A 329 22.75 15.83 8.80
N ASN A 330 23.35 17.02 8.82
CA ASN A 330 22.69 18.30 9.04
C ASN A 330 22.66 19.19 7.77
N ALA A 331 23.00 18.67 6.58
CA ALA A 331 22.92 19.47 5.36
C ALA A 331 21.46 19.75 4.93
N GLN A 332 21.27 20.85 4.19
CA GLN A 332 20.02 21.18 3.51
C GLN A 332 19.68 20.15 2.40
N LEU A 333 18.40 19.97 2.09
CA LEU A 333 17.98 19.27 0.87
C LEU A 333 18.01 20.23 -0.32
N SER A 334 18.48 19.75 -1.46
CA SER A 334 18.38 20.43 -2.75
C SER A 334 16.93 20.51 -3.25
N LYS A 335 16.64 21.43 -4.19
CA LYS A 335 15.31 21.54 -4.84
C LYS A 335 14.86 20.19 -5.40
N ASN A 336 15.72 19.49 -6.13
CA ASN A 336 15.40 18.17 -6.68
C ASN A 336 15.11 17.12 -5.60
N GLU A 337 15.80 17.15 -4.46
CA GLU A 337 15.49 16.25 -3.34
C GLU A 337 14.14 16.58 -2.70
N ILE A 338 13.77 17.85 -2.61
CA ILE A 338 12.45 18.28 -2.12
C ILE A 338 11.36 17.83 -3.10
N THR A 339 11.53 18.10 -4.40
CA THR A 339 10.61 17.66 -5.47
C THR A 339 10.49 16.13 -5.48
N GLY A 340 11.60 15.39 -5.37
CA GLY A 340 11.61 13.93 -5.27
C GLY A 340 10.87 13.40 -4.04
N ASN A 341 11.00 14.06 -2.88
CA ASN A 341 10.23 13.70 -1.69
C ASN A 341 8.74 14.04 -1.82
N ALA A 342 8.40 15.20 -2.41
CA ALA A 342 7.02 15.58 -2.68
C ALA A 342 6.35 14.55 -3.61
N PHE A 343 7.00 14.18 -4.72
CA PHE A 343 6.51 13.15 -5.61
C PHE A 343 6.32 11.82 -4.89
N ILE A 344 7.31 11.34 -4.13
CA ILE A 344 7.19 10.01 -3.51
C ILE A 344 6.12 9.97 -2.41
N PHE A 345 5.89 11.06 -1.68
CA PHE A 345 4.83 11.11 -0.66
C PHE A 345 3.44 11.12 -1.29
N MET A 346 3.26 11.85 -2.39
CA MET A 346 2.03 11.77 -3.19
C MET A 346 1.83 10.35 -3.71
N PHE A 347 2.84 9.80 -4.39
CA PHE A 347 2.77 8.48 -5.03
C PHE A 347 2.51 7.34 -4.03
N ALA A 348 3.30 7.25 -2.96
CA ALA A 348 3.20 6.17 -1.98
C ALA A 348 1.96 6.28 -1.08
N GLY A 349 1.45 7.50 -0.84
CA GLY A 349 0.38 7.77 0.10
C GLY A 349 -1.01 7.38 -0.40
N HIS A 350 -1.35 7.69 -1.65
CA HIS A 350 -2.74 7.54 -2.10
C HIS A 350 -3.13 6.12 -2.54
N GLU A 351 -2.31 5.44 -3.37
CA GLU A 351 -2.68 4.10 -3.86
C GLU A 351 -2.77 3.06 -2.72
N THR A 352 -1.92 3.18 -1.71
CA THR A 352 -1.89 2.22 -0.59
C THR A 352 -3.11 2.38 0.32
N SER A 353 -3.47 3.60 0.72
CA SER A 353 -4.70 3.90 1.46
C SER A 353 -5.95 3.49 0.68
N ALA A 354 -6.00 3.82 -0.62
CA ALA A 354 -7.14 3.50 -1.48
C ALA A 354 -7.43 2.00 -1.55
N ASN A 355 -6.39 1.17 -1.69
CA ASN A 355 -6.52 -0.28 -1.66
C ASN A 355 -7.01 -0.76 -0.28
N GLY A 356 -6.53 -0.15 0.82
CA GLY A 356 -7.01 -0.45 2.18
C GLY A 356 -8.51 -0.19 2.34
N ILE A 357 -9.01 0.95 1.84
CA ILE A 357 -10.44 1.30 1.84
C ILE A 357 -11.23 0.31 0.98
N HIS A 358 -10.84 0.15 -0.28
CA HIS A 358 -11.55 -0.67 -1.26
C HIS A 358 -11.64 -2.13 -0.82
N PHE A 359 -10.51 -2.75 -0.44
CA PHE A 359 -10.52 -4.15 -0.02
C PHE A 359 -11.25 -4.34 1.31
N SER A 360 -11.23 -3.38 2.23
CA SER A 360 -12.03 -3.46 3.45
C SER A 360 -13.53 -3.47 3.15
N LEU A 361 -14.01 -2.56 2.29
CA LEU A 361 -15.42 -2.53 1.87
C LEU A 361 -15.83 -3.82 1.15
N LEU A 362 -14.96 -4.33 0.27
CA LEU A 362 -15.20 -5.57 -0.46
C LEU A 362 -15.24 -6.79 0.48
N LEU A 363 -14.33 -6.89 1.44
CA LEU A 363 -14.33 -7.95 2.45
C LEU A 363 -15.57 -7.84 3.35
N LEU A 364 -15.98 -6.65 3.75
CA LEU A 364 -17.21 -6.47 4.54
C LEU A 364 -18.48 -6.88 3.77
N ALA A 365 -18.50 -6.68 2.44
CA ALA A 365 -19.56 -7.19 1.58
C ALA A 365 -19.54 -8.73 1.45
N ILE A 366 -18.34 -9.34 1.41
CA ILE A 366 -18.18 -10.81 1.38
C ILE A 366 -18.55 -11.44 2.74
N TYR A 367 -18.30 -10.73 3.85
CA TYR A 367 -18.52 -11.19 5.22
C TYR A 367 -19.53 -10.29 5.97
N PRO A 368 -20.85 -10.34 5.65
CA PRO A 368 -21.85 -9.43 6.22
C PRO A 368 -21.95 -9.45 7.75
N ARG A 369 -21.67 -10.61 8.38
CA ARG A 369 -21.63 -10.72 9.85
C ARG A 369 -20.60 -9.80 10.49
N GLU A 370 -19.42 -9.69 9.87
CA GLU A 370 -18.36 -8.81 10.37
C GLU A 370 -18.73 -7.34 10.17
N GLN A 371 -19.41 -7.01 9.07
CA GLN A 371 -19.99 -5.69 8.86
C GLN A 371 -20.97 -5.29 9.97
N VAL A 372 -21.90 -6.16 10.37
CA VAL A 372 -22.84 -5.85 11.47
C VAL A 372 -22.10 -5.59 12.78
N ARG A 373 -21.05 -6.35 13.08
CA ARG A 373 -20.20 -6.14 14.27
C ARG A 373 -19.47 -4.81 14.21
N THR A 374 -18.93 -4.45 13.05
CA THR A 374 -18.27 -3.16 12.85
C THR A 374 -19.26 -2.00 12.99
N GLN A 375 -20.46 -2.11 12.41
CA GLN A 375 -21.51 -1.10 12.53
C GLN A 375 -21.96 -0.90 13.99
N ALA A 376 -22.09 -1.97 14.78
CA ALA A 376 -22.45 -1.87 16.20
C ALA A 376 -21.42 -1.04 17.00
N ASP A 377 -20.13 -1.17 16.69
CA ASP A 377 -19.10 -0.36 17.31
C ASP A 377 -19.11 1.10 16.81
N VAL A 378 -19.37 1.32 15.52
CA VAL A 378 -19.58 2.67 14.97
C VAL A 378 -20.75 3.35 15.70
N ASP A 379 -21.90 2.70 15.82
CA ASP A 379 -23.08 3.23 16.52
C ASP A 379 -22.77 3.62 17.97
N ARG A 380 -22.08 2.74 18.70
CA ARG A 380 -21.69 2.99 20.09
C ARG A 380 -20.75 4.19 20.26
N ILE A 381 -19.92 4.47 19.26
CA ILE A 381 -18.87 5.51 19.34
C ILE A 381 -19.38 6.86 18.84
N VAL A 382 -20.02 6.89 17.66
CA VAL A 382 -20.44 8.13 16.99
C VAL A 382 -21.94 8.41 17.11
N GLY A 383 -22.78 7.38 17.32
CA GLY A 383 -24.24 7.49 17.26
C GLY A 383 -24.72 8.09 15.95
N ASP A 384 -25.74 8.94 16.02
CA ASP A 384 -26.32 9.63 14.86
C ASP A 384 -25.61 10.93 14.48
N LYS A 385 -24.50 11.27 15.14
CA LYS A 385 -23.79 12.53 14.90
C LYS A 385 -23.20 12.53 13.49
N PRO A 386 -23.42 13.58 12.68
CA PRO A 386 -22.89 13.63 11.32
C PRO A 386 -21.35 13.65 11.33
N PRO A 387 -20.68 13.08 10.31
CA PRO A 387 -19.22 13.08 10.22
C PRO A 387 -18.57 14.47 10.38
N SER A 388 -19.26 15.54 9.98
CA SER A 388 -18.76 16.92 10.08
C SER A 388 -18.49 17.42 11.51
N VAL A 389 -19.04 16.77 12.54
CA VAL A 389 -18.80 17.15 13.95
C VAL A 389 -17.86 16.19 14.67
N TRP A 390 -17.26 15.24 13.96
CA TRP A 390 -16.31 14.31 14.56
C TRP A 390 -14.95 14.99 14.72
N GLU A 391 -14.52 15.14 15.97
CA GLU A 391 -13.19 15.64 16.32
C GLU A 391 -12.16 14.52 16.35
N TYR A 392 -11.01 14.76 15.71
CA TYR A 392 -9.93 13.78 15.60
C TYR A 392 -9.47 13.22 16.96
N GLN A 393 -9.18 14.08 17.94
CA GLN A 393 -8.70 13.66 19.27
C GLN A 393 -9.69 12.76 20.02
N THR A 394 -10.99 12.93 19.77
CA THR A 394 -12.06 12.25 20.49
C THR A 394 -12.46 10.94 19.80
N TYR A 395 -12.72 10.98 18.50
CA TYR A 395 -13.31 9.85 17.79
C TYR A 395 -12.27 8.91 17.20
N MET A 396 -11.16 9.44 16.67
CA MET A 396 -10.20 8.61 15.94
C MET A 396 -9.56 7.51 16.82
N PRO A 397 -9.08 7.78 18.05
CA PRO A 397 -8.58 6.73 18.92
C PRO A 397 -9.65 5.68 19.27
N ARG A 398 -10.91 6.08 19.45
CA ARG A 398 -12.02 5.18 19.81
C ARG A 398 -12.41 4.29 18.65
N LEU A 399 -12.51 4.85 17.44
CA LEU A 399 -12.82 4.12 16.21
C LEU A 399 -11.70 3.13 15.87
N TYR A 400 -10.43 3.54 15.96
CA TYR A 400 -9.33 2.63 15.69
C TYR A 400 -9.27 1.48 16.71
N ASN A 401 -9.56 1.75 17.99
CA ASN A 401 -9.59 0.73 19.05
C ASN A 401 -10.93 -0.04 19.12
N SER A 402 -11.56 -0.25 17.97
CA SER A 402 -12.84 -0.96 17.83
C SER A 402 -12.78 -1.98 16.68
N MET A 403 -13.90 -2.60 16.36
CA MET A 403 -14.02 -3.46 15.18
C MET A 403 -13.62 -2.77 13.87
N VAL A 404 -13.63 -1.42 13.78
CA VAL A 404 -13.14 -0.71 12.58
C VAL A 404 -11.63 -0.89 12.39
N GLY A 405 -10.83 -0.69 13.44
CA GLY A 405 -9.38 -0.94 13.36
C GLY A 405 -9.02 -2.41 13.25
N ALA A 406 -9.84 -3.29 13.84
CA ALA A 406 -9.71 -4.74 13.64
C ALA A 406 -9.93 -5.15 12.17
N VAL A 407 -10.93 -4.57 11.51
CA VAL A 407 -11.20 -4.75 10.06
C VAL A 407 -10.00 -4.31 9.23
N LEU A 408 -9.46 -3.11 9.52
CA LEU A 408 -8.28 -2.61 8.82
C LEU A 408 -7.07 -3.53 9.02
N ASN A 409 -6.79 -3.94 10.25
CA ASN A 409 -5.64 -4.79 10.53
C ASN A 409 -5.79 -6.19 9.91
N GLU A 410 -7.00 -6.74 9.89
CA GLU A 410 -7.25 -8.02 9.22
C GLU A 410 -7.19 -7.92 7.69
N GLN A 411 -7.67 -6.80 7.12
CA GLN A 411 -7.51 -6.51 5.70
C GLN A 411 -6.03 -6.45 5.33
N LEU A 412 -5.20 -5.75 6.09
CA LEU A 412 -3.76 -5.66 5.85
C LEU A 412 -3.04 -6.99 6.11
N ARG A 413 -3.55 -7.82 7.04
CA ARG A 413 -3.03 -9.18 7.26
C ARG A 413 -3.23 -10.04 6.00
N LEU A 414 -4.45 -10.05 5.47
CA LEU A 414 -4.81 -10.87 4.33
C LEU A 414 -4.28 -10.32 3.01
N ILE A 415 -4.47 -9.03 2.76
CA ILE A 415 -4.24 -8.33 1.48
C ILE A 415 -3.35 -7.09 1.72
N PRO A 416 -2.07 -7.27 2.10
CA PRO A 416 -1.15 -6.16 2.27
C PRO A 416 -0.87 -5.48 0.94
N ALA A 417 -0.74 -4.15 0.95
CA ALA A 417 -0.39 -3.38 -0.24
C ALA A 417 0.99 -3.77 -0.81
N ILE A 418 1.93 -4.17 0.06
CA ILE A 418 3.27 -4.64 -0.32
C ILE A 418 3.46 -6.07 0.21
N PRO A 419 3.37 -7.10 -0.65
CA PRO A 419 3.58 -8.50 -0.29
C PRO A 419 4.99 -8.88 0.18
N ASN A 420 6.04 -8.17 -0.28
CA ASN A 420 7.44 -8.52 0.00
C ASN A 420 8.29 -7.27 0.23
N ILE A 421 9.17 -7.31 1.23
CA ILE A 421 10.13 -6.22 1.52
C ILE A 421 11.57 -6.72 1.29
N PRO A 422 12.29 -6.20 0.28
CA PRO A 422 13.65 -6.65 -0.03
C PRO A 422 14.69 -5.97 0.87
N LYS A 423 15.67 -6.76 1.28
CA LYS A 423 16.90 -6.36 2.00
C LYS A 423 18.10 -6.99 1.31
N ARG A 424 19.29 -6.47 1.60
CA ARG A 424 20.57 -7.00 1.10
C ARG A 424 21.59 -6.99 2.23
N THR A 425 22.32 -8.08 2.38
CA THR A 425 23.40 -8.17 3.37
C THR A 425 24.62 -7.35 2.96
N VAL A 426 25.31 -6.81 3.96
CA VAL A 426 26.63 -6.17 3.85
C VAL A 426 27.60 -6.97 4.70
N GLY A 427 28.56 -7.65 4.07
CA GLY A 427 29.42 -8.63 4.72
C GLY A 427 28.70 -9.93 5.06
N ASP A 428 29.46 -10.91 5.54
CA ASP A 428 28.91 -12.15 6.08
C ASP A 428 28.28 -11.89 7.46
N GLN A 429 27.03 -12.30 7.64
CA GLN A 429 26.22 -11.99 8.81
C GLN A 429 25.71 -13.26 9.48
N LYS A 430 25.99 -13.39 10.77
CA LYS A 430 25.39 -14.42 11.64
C LYS A 430 24.01 -14.00 12.09
N VAL A 431 23.07 -14.92 12.08
CA VAL A 431 21.70 -14.72 12.56
C VAL A 431 21.24 -15.99 13.27
N GLN A 432 20.30 -15.83 14.21
CA GLN A 432 19.72 -16.95 14.95
C GLN A 432 18.25 -17.10 14.61
N VAL A 433 17.78 -18.32 14.36
CA VAL A 433 16.36 -18.62 14.18
C VAL A 433 16.07 -19.96 14.82
N ASP A 434 15.00 -20.02 15.62
CA ASP A 434 14.55 -21.26 16.26
C ASP A 434 15.71 -21.97 17.01
N CYS A 435 16.51 -21.18 17.73
CA CYS A 435 17.71 -21.61 18.46
C CYS A 435 18.85 -22.20 17.60
N ARG A 436 18.84 -21.94 16.29
CA ARG A 436 19.91 -22.36 15.35
C ARG A 436 20.61 -21.14 14.77
N GLU A 437 21.94 -21.16 14.75
CA GLU A 437 22.74 -20.14 14.07
C GLU A 437 22.93 -20.51 12.59
N PHE A 438 22.79 -19.53 11.70
CA PHE A 438 23.14 -19.64 10.30
C PHE A 438 23.90 -18.41 9.83
N ASN A 439 24.78 -18.63 8.84
CA ASN A 439 25.57 -17.59 8.22
C ASN A 439 24.90 -17.16 6.92
N ILE A 440 24.49 -15.90 6.83
CA ILE A 440 24.06 -15.29 5.58
C ILE A 440 25.26 -14.58 4.99
N HIS A 441 25.70 -15.06 3.83
CA HIS A 441 26.86 -14.47 3.18
C HIS A 441 26.61 -13.07 2.61
N ASP A 442 27.70 -12.34 2.34
CA ASP A 442 27.67 -11.02 1.72
C ASP A 442 26.93 -11.02 0.37
N ASN A 443 26.28 -9.88 0.10
CA ASN A 443 25.52 -9.59 -1.11
C ASN A 443 24.37 -10.57 -1.38
N THR A 444 23.80 -11.13 -0.31
CA THR A 444 22.60 -11.98 -0.35
C THR A 444 21.37 -11.12 -0.18
N PHE A 445 20.39 -11.28 -1.07
CA PHE A 445 19.08 -10.66 -0.91
C PHE A 445 18.27 -11.41 0.14
N VAL A 446 17.50 -10.69 0.96
CA VAL A 446 16.54 -11.29 1.87
C VAL A 446 15.18 -10.65 1.65
N HIS A 447 14.19 -11.45 1.28
CA HIS A 447 12.82 -11.02 1.08
C HIS A 447 12.01 -11.38 2.32
N LEU A 448 11.53 -10.34 3.01
CA LEU A 448 10.56 -10.50 4.09
C LEU A 448 9.19 -10.74 3.45
N ASN A 449 8.73 -11.99 3.44
CA ASN A 449 7.46 -12.40 2.83
C ASN A 449 6.31 -12.13 3.82
N ILE A 450 5.61 -11.02 3.60
CA ILE A 450 4.50 -10.59 4.47
C ILE A 450 3.34 -11.57 4.33
N ILE A 451 3.02 -11.99 3.10
CA ILE A 451 1.91 -12.92 2.84
C ILE A 451 2.10 -14.26 3.58
N GLY A 452 3.34 -14.77 3.54
CA GLY A 452 3.69 -16.02 4.19
C GLY A 452 3.68 -15.89 5.71
N THR A 453 4.26 -14.82 6.25
CA THR A 453 4.28 -14.58 7.71
C THR A 453 2.87 -14.36 8.27
N ASN A 454 2.03 -13.60 7.56
CA ASN A 454 0.66 -13.25 7.98
C ASN A 454 -0.33 -14.43 7.96
N ARG A 455 0.06 -15.56 7.36
CA ARG A 455 -0.74 -16.79 7.29
C ARG A 455 -0.08 -17.95 8.06
N ASN A 456 0.94 -17.66 8.85
CA ASN A 456 1.68 -18.67 9.58
C ASN A 456 0.98 -19.00 10.91
N PRO A 457 0.47 -20.24 11.11
CA PRO A 457 -0.24 -20.61 12.34
C PRO A 457 0.66 -20.60 13.59
N ARG A 458 1.99 -20.44 13.44
CA ARG A 458 2.91 -20.21 14.57
C ARG A 458 2.66 -18.87 15.25
N TYR A 459 2.23 -17.84 14.51
CA TYR A 459 2.12 -16.48 15.01
C TYR A 459 0.69 -15.96 15.14
N TRP A 460 -0.25 -16.63 14.49
CA TRP A 460 -1.65 -16.21 14.43
C TRP A 460 -2.57 -17.25 15.07
N PRO A 461 -3.51 -16.84 15.95
CA PRO A 461 -4.46 -17.76 16.56
C PRO A 461 -5.25 -18.52 15.51
N LYS A 462 -5.19 -19.86 15.52
CA LYS A 462 -5.95 -20.71 14.60
C LYS A 462 -7.27 -21.15 15.25
N VAL A 463 -8.34 -21.09 14.49
CA VAL A 463 -9.60 -21.76 14.81
C VAL A 463 -9.96 -22.64 13.61
N PRO A 464 -10.53 -23.85 13.80
CA PRO A 464 -11.10 -24.59 12.69
C PRO A 464 -12.05 -23.71 11.89
N SER A 465 -11.96 -23.78 10.55
CA SER A 465 -12.82 -22.95 9.72
C SER A 465 -14.27 -23.39 9.85
N ASN A 466 -15.09 -22.51 10.43
CA ASN A 466 -16.54 -22.69 10.46
C ASN A 466 -17.19 -22.53 9.06
N ILE A 467 -16.41 -22.18 8.04
CA ILE A 467 -16.89 -21.87 6.68
C ILE A 467 -16.60 -23.03 5.70
N THR A 468 -15.42 -23.64 5.78
CA THR A 468 -14.99 -24.65 4.78
C THR A 468 -14.57 -25.99 5.38
N GLY A 469 -14.65 -26.14 6.70
CA GLY A 469 -14.19 -27.36 7.38
C GLY A 469 -12.68 -27.59 7.32
N LYS A 470 -11.89 -26.62 6.81
CA LYS A 470 -10.42 -26.65 6.89
C LYS A 470 -9.96 -26.54 8.35
N ASP A 471 -8.80 -27.13 8.62
CA ASP A 471 -8.19 -27.17 9.96
C ASP A 471 -7.84 -25.79 10.55
N ASN A 472 -7.80 -24.74 9.73
CA ASN A 472 -7.54 -23.38 10.18
C ASN A 472 -8.26 -22.32 9.34
N ASP A 473 -8.31 -21.12 9.89
CA ASP A 473 -9.00 -19.96 9.34
C ASP A 473 -8.06 -18.88 8.77
N MET A 474 -6.78 -19.21 8.50
CA MET A 474 -5.74 -18.22 8.15
C MET A 474 -6.01 -17.43 6.87
N GLU A 475 -6.83 -17.98 5.97
CA GLU A 475 -7.22 -17.36 4.72
C GLU A 475 -8.57 -16.63 4.77
N TYR A 476 -9.34 -16.78 5.86
CA TYR A 476 -10.62 -16.10 6.03
C TYR A 476 -10.43 -14.75 6.71
N PHE A 477 -11.37 -13.86 6.41
CA PHE A 477 -11.47 -12.55 7.05
C PHE A 477 -12.11 -12.70 8.43
N VAL A 478 -11.28 -12.67 9.47
CA VAL A 478 -11.72 -12.82 10.86
C VAL A 478 -11.19 -11.65 11.69
N PRO A 479 -11.80 -10.46 11.61
CA PRO A 479 -11.34 -9.27 12.34
C PRO A 479 -11.30 -9.46 13.85
N GLU A 480 -12.20 -10.27 14.42
CA GLU A 480 -12.29 -10.52 15.87
C GLU A 480 -10.99 -11.02 16.50
N ARG A 481 -10.07 -11.62 15.71
CA ARG A 481 -8.75 -12.05 16.21
C ARG A 481 -7.91 -10.90 16.77
N TRP A 482 -8.22 -9.67 16.34
CA TRP A 482 -7.56 -8.46 16.79
C TRP A 482 -8.16 -7.91 18.06
N ILE A 483 -9.28 -8.43 18.57
CA ILE A 483 -9.91 -7.95 19.80
C ILE A 483 -9.48 -8.83 20.98
N SER A 484 -8.90 -8.22 22.04
CA SER A 484 -8.56 -8.96 23.26
C SER A 484 -9.81 -9.49 23.97
N LYS A 485 -9.77 -10.75 24.42
CA LYS A 485 -10.85 -11.39 25.21
C LYS A 485 -10.87 -10.91 26.67
N ASP A 486 -9.71 -10.52 27.21
CA ASP A 486 -9.56 -9.99 28.57
C ASP A 486 -9.79 -8.48 28.54
N ARG A 487 -11.05 -8.05 28.69
CA ARG A 487 -11.39 -6.62 28.81
C ARG A 487 -11.41 -6.19 30.27
N VAL A 488 -10.58 -5.20 30.61
CA VAL A 488 -11.01 -4.08 31.45
C VAL A 488 -10.61 -2.80 30.73
N ILE A 489 -11.58 -2.18 30.06
CA ILE A 489 -11.48 -0.79 29.60
C ILE A 489 -12.08 0.02 30.75
N ASP A 490 -11.26 0.81 31.46
CA ASP A 490 -11.81 1.82 32.35
C ASP A 490 -12.41 2.96 31.51
N ASN A 491 -13.24 3.81 32.11
CA ASN A 491 -13.92 4.92 31.42
C ASN A 491 -12.94 5.99 30.86
N GLU A 492 -11.63 5.80 31.03
CA GLU A 492 -10.56 6.71 30.62
C GLU A 492 -9.53 6.08 29.66
N GLY A 493 -9.64 4.78 29.36
CA GLY A 493 -8.92 4.08 28.29
C GLY A 493 -7.40 3.99 28.45
N LYS A 494 -6.83 3.47 29.55
CA LYS A 494 -5.36 3.26 29.68
C LYS A 494 -4.94 1.82 30.06
N VAL A 495 -3.87 1.28 29.45
CA VAL A 495 -3.21 -0.03 29.74
C VAL A 495 -1.65 0.08 29.68
N LYS A 496 -0.86 -0.51 30.59
CA LYS A 496 0.60 -0.21 30.68
C LYS A 496 1.50 -0.91 29.62
N GLY A 497 2.47 -0.15 29.05
CA GLY A 497 3.87 -0.57 28.83
C GLY A 497 4.32 -1.09 27.44
N GLY A 498 5.41 -0.50 26.91
CA GLY A 498 6.21 -1.01 25.78
C GLY A 498 7.31 -0.02 25.35
N HIS A 499 8.55 -0.48 25.15
CA HIS A 499 9.72 0.35 24.80
C HIS A 499 9.67 0.80 23.32
N THR A 500 10.03 2.05 23.03
CA THR A 500 9.78 2.72 21.73
C THR A 500 11.07 3.10 21.01
N ASP A 501 11.21 2.74 19.74
CA ASP A 501 12.12 3.43 18.82
C ASP A 501 11.35 4.34 17.83
N GLY A 502 12.06 5.33 17.26
CA GLY A 502 11.53 6.66 16.89
C GLY A 502 10.49 6.79 15.76
N TRP A 503 9.81 5.72 15.34
CA TRP A 503 8.62 5.78 14.44
C TRP A 503 7.45 4.91 14.92
N GLU A 504 7.67 4.06 15.92
CA GLU A 504 6.59 3.23 16.44
C GLU A 504 5.57 4.09 17.21
N THR A 505 5.97 5.25 17.75
CA THR A 505 5.08 6.26 18.36
C THR A 505 4.06 6.88 17.38
N ALA A 506 4.19 6.62 16.08
CA ALA A 506 3.23 7.03 15.05
C ALA A 506 2.08 6.02 14.86
N SER A 507 2.01 4.92 15.60
CA SER A 507 0.82 4.05 15.56
C SER A 507 -0.05 4.25 16.79
N PHE A 508 -1.38 4.21 16.60
CA PHE A 508 -2.31 4.07 17.73
C PHE A 508 -1.97 2.85 18.58
N GLU A 509 -1.39 1.80 17.99
CA GLU A 509 -1.00 0.57 18.69
C GLU A 509 0.07 0.77 19.77
N THR A 510 0.85 1.86 19.75
CA THR A 510 1.89 2.12 20.78
C THR A 510 1.42 2.91 21.97
N SER A 511 0.20 3.47 21.92
CA SER A 511 -0.38 3.98 23.13
C SER A 511 -0.64 2.81 24.08
N SER A 512 -0.37 3.07 25.34
CA SER A 512 -0.89 2.30 26.45
C SER A 512 -2.40 1.99 26.32
N SER A 513 -3.16 2.69 25.49
CA SER A 513 -4.62 2.57 25.41
C SER A 513 -5.18 1.58 24.37
N THR A 514 -4.36 0.85 23.61
CA THR A 514 -4.88 0.04 22.51
C THR A 514 -5.55 -1.26 22.96
N SER A 515 -6.82 -1.45 22.56
CA SER A 515 -7.63 -2.66 22.80
C SER A 515 -7.32 -3.81 21.83
N LEU A 516 -6.53 -3.52 20.79
CA LEU A 516 -6.17 -4.47 19.75
C LEU A 516 -4.99 -5.36 20.17
N VAL A 517 -5.09 -6.65 19.84
CA VAL A 517 -4.04 -7.64 20.06
C VAL A 517 -2.78 -7.26 19.28
N LYS A 518 -1.62 -7.35 19.93
CA LYS A 518 -0.30 -7.17 19.30
C LYS A 518 0.28 -8.53 18.92
N PRO A 519 0.49 -8.82 17.63
CA PRO A 519 1.19 -10.02 17.19
C PRO A 519 2.66 -10.02 17.67
N PRO A 520 3.33 -11.19 17.69
CA PRO A 520 4.76 -11.26 17.95
C PRO A 520 5.56 -10.32 17.04
N ASN A 521 6.67 -9.76 17.56
CA ASN A 521 7.53 -8.87 16.79
C ASN A 521 7.99 -9.53 15.48
N GLY A 522 7.84 -8.80 14.37
CA GLY A 522 8.17 -9.31 13.03
C GLY A 522 7.10 -10.19 12.38
N ALA A 523 6.03 -10.58 13.09
CA ALA A 523 4.96 -11.41 12.53
C ALA A 523 3.92 -10.62 11.71
N TYR A 524 3.80 -9.32 11.98
CA TYR A 524 2.87 -8.42 11.29
C TYR A 524 3.58 -7.10 10.96
N ILE A 525 3.95 -6.93 9.69
CA ILE A 525 4.74 -5.78 9.22
C ILE A 525 4.19 -5.14 7.94
N PRO A 526 2.87 -4.90 7.80
CA PRO A 526 2.31 -4.27 6.59
C PRO A 526 2.85 -2.86 6.34
N PHE A 527 3.37 -2.21 7.39
CA PHE A 527 4.03 -0.91 7.34
C PHE A 527 5.57 -1.02 7.51
N SER A 528 6.16 -2.19 7.25
CA SER A 528 7.57 -2.50 7.58
C SER A 528 7.82 -2.40 9.11
N LEU A 529 9.07 -2.56 9.54
CA LEU A 529 9.48 -2.51 10.95
C LEU A 529 10.84 -1.79 11.11
N GLY A 530 11.09 -1.31 12.32
CA GLY A 530 12.34 -0.67 12.74
C GLY A 530 12.61 0.65 12.02
N HIS A 531 13.87 0.95 11.75
CA HIS A 531 14.29 2.25 11.20
C HIS A 531 13.61 2.61 9.87
N ARG A 532 13.23 1.60 9.08
CA ARG A 532 12.60 1.71 7.76
C ARG A 532 11.08 1.48 7.82
N ALA A 533 10.46 1.60 8.99
CA ALA A 533 9.01 1.63 9.12
C ALA A 533 8.41 2.79 8.30
N CYS A 534 7.18 2.60 7.82
CA CYS A 534 6.47 3.55 6.99
C CYS A 534 6.17 4.84 7.80
N PRO A 535 6.64 6.02 7.35
CA PRO A 535 6.31 7.28 8.02
C PRO A 535 4.82 7.64 7.91
N GLY A 536 4.15 7.18 6.85
CA GLY A 536 2.72 7.40 6.60
C GLY A 536 1.79 6.43 7.33
N ARG A 537 2.27 5.58 8.25
CA ARG A 537 1.43 4.59 8.94
C ARG A 537 0.22 5.22 9.62
N ARG A 538 0.43 6.29 10.42
CA ARG A 538 -0.68 6.98 11.10
C ARG A 538 -1.66 7.57 10.11
N PHE A 539 -1.13 8.22 9.09
CA PHE A 539 -1.90 8.84 8.02
C PHE A 539 -2.89 7.83 7.43
N ALA A 540 -2.39 6.68 6.95
CA ALA A 540 -3.23 5.63 6.37
C ALA A 540 -4.25 5.07 7.38
N GLN A 541 -3.83 4.82 8.64
CA GLN A 541 -4.73 4.34 9.69
C GLN A 541 -5.88 5.31 9.96
N VAL A 542 -5.60 6.61 10.00
CA VAL A 542 -6.59 7.69 10.19
C VAL A 542 -7.55 7.76 9.03
N GLU A 543 -7.02 7.81 7.80
CA GLU A 543 -7.81 7.92 6.59
C GLU A 543 -8.78 6.73 6.44
N ILE A 544 -8.26 5.51 6.47
CA ILE A 544 -9.07 4.31 6.23
C ILE A 544 -10.13 4.15 7.32
N THR A 545 -9.78 4.37 8.60
CA THR A 545 -10.71 4.27 9.72
C THR A 545 -11.84 5.31 9.61
N ALA A 546 -11.51 6.56 9.28
CA ALA A 546 -12.48 7.63 9.13
C ALA A 546 -13.46 7.34 7.98
N VAL A 547 -12.94 6.93 6.82
CA VAL A 547 -13.74 6.61 5.62
C VAL A 547 -14.68 5.44 5.89
N LEU A 548 -14.16 4.32 6.42
CA LEU A 548 -14.99 3.15 6.73
C LEU A 548 -16.09 3.49 7.74
N SER A 549 -15.75 4.22 8.80
CA SER A 549 -16.73 4.61 9.83
C SER A 549 -17.83 5.51 9.27
N ALA A 550 -17.48 6.49 8.43
CA ALA A 550 -18.45 7.42 7.84
C ALA A 550 -19.39 6.73 6.84
N ILE A 551 -18.90 5.75 6.06
CA ILE A 551 -19.73 4.93 5.18
C ILE A 551 -20.66 4.03 6.02
N LEU A 552 -20.07 3.26 6.94
CA LEU A 552 -20.78 2.23 7.70
C LEU A 552 -21.76 2.80 8.73
N GLN A 553 -21.63 4.07 9.12
CA GLN A 553 -22.62 4.73 9.97
C GLN A 553 -24.01 4.71 9.31
N LYS A 554 -24.08 4.96 7.99
CA LYS A 554 -25.35 5.16 7.26
C LYS A 554 -25.70 4.02 6.31
N TYR A 555 -24.70 3.34 5.78
CA TYR A 555 -24.87 2.36 4.73
C TYR A 555 -24.34 0.98 5.11
N SER A 556 -25.04 -0.04 4.65
CA SER A 556 -24.52 -1.39 4.52
C SER A 556 -24.07 -1.63 3.08
N VAL A 557 -23.01 -2.41 2.93
CA VAL A 557 -22.38 -2.76 1.66
C VAL A 557 -22.67 -4.22 1.35
N GLU A 558 -23.12 -4.48 0.12
CA GLU A 558 -23.40 -5.80 -0.43
C GLU A 558 -22.66 -5.97 -1.76
N LEU A 559 -22.40 -7.21 -2.15
CA LEU A 559 -21.97 -7.51 -3.51
C LEU A 559 -23.14 -7.27 -4.46
N ASP A 560 -22.85 -6.61 -5.59
CA ASP A 560 -23.85 -6.50 -6.64
C ASP A 560 -24.09 -7.85 -7.31
N VAL A 561 -25.37 -8.23 -7.41
CA VAL A 561 -25.80 -9.51 -7.98
C VAL A 561 -26.46 -9.34 -9.37
N SER A 562 -26.49 -8.12 -9.90
CA SER A 562 -27.17 -7.78 -11.17
C SER A 562 -26.69 -8.61 -12.37
N LYS A 563 -25.44 -9.11 -12.30
CA LYS A 563 -24.86 -10.06 -13.27
C LYS A 563 -25.67 -11.36 -13.40
N TRP A 564 -26.36 -11.78 -12.34
CA TRP A 564 -27.05 -13.08 -12.27
C TRP A 564 -28.56 -12.96 -12.08
N ALA A 565 -29.07 -11.92 -11.43
CA ALA A 565 -30.50 -11.72 -11.19
C ALA A 565 -30.84 -10.23 -11.08
N LYS A 566 -32.00 -9.85 -11.60
CA LYS A 566 -32.54 -8.49 -11.47
C LYS A 566 -33.12 -8.25 -10.07
N ASP A 567 -33.27 -6.99 -9.68
CA ASP A 567 -33.77 -6.62 -8.36
C ASP A 567 -35.18 -7.17 -8.10
N GLU A 568 -36.06 -7.21 -9.10
CA GLU A 568 -37.41 -7.78 -8.99
C GLU A 568 -37.38 -9.30 -8.75
N GLU A 569 -36.45 -10.01 -9.40
CA GLU A 569 -36.27 -11.44 -9.21
C GLU A 569 -35.74 -11.73 -7.81
N VAL A 570 -34.75 -10.95 -7.35
CA VAL A 570 -34.18 -11.08 -5.99
C VAL A 570 -35.24 -10.84 -4.93
N ALA A 571 -36.17 -9.90 -5.15
CA ALA A 571 -37.27 -9.64 -4.22
C ALA A 571 -38.22 -10.84 -4.04
N GLN A 572 -38.40 -11.65 -5.09
CA GLN A 572 -39.26 -12.84 -5.08
C GLN A 572 -38.55 -14.11 -4.57
N MET A 573 -37.22 -14.08 -4.43
CA MET A 573 -36.45 -15.24 -3.98
C MET A 573 -36.66 -15.55 -2.50
N ASN A 574 -36.79 -16.83 -2.19
CA ASN A 574 -36.70 -17.32 -0.81
C ASN A 574 -35.24 -17.27 -0.28
N VAL A 575 -35.07 -17.53 1.02
CA VAL A 575 -33.77 -17.44 1.71
C VAL A 575 -32.69 -18.33 1.06
N GLU A 576 -33.04 -19.56 0.67
CA GLU A 576 -32.08 -20.50 0.08
C GLU A 576 -31.67 -20.09 -1.34
N GLN A 577 -32.61 -19.56 -2.13
CA GLN A 577 -32.31 -18.98 -3.45
C GLN A 577 -31.38 -17.76 -3.33
N LYS A 578 -31.66 -16.86 -2.38
CA LYS A 578 -30.80 -15.70 -2.09
C LYS A 578 -29.40 -16.12 -1.65
N ARG A 579 -29.29 -17.14 -0.78
CA ARG A 579 -28.00 -17.69 -0.35
C ARG A 579 -27.19 -18.21 -1.53
N LYS A 580 -27.80 -19.02 -2.41
CA LYS A 580 -27.14 -19.54 -3.61
C LYS A 580 -26.71 -18.44 -4.57
N LEU A 581 -27.56 -17.43 -4.77
CA LEU A 581 -27.23 -16.27 -5.61
C LEU A 581 -26.05 -15.49 -5.05
N TYR A 582 -26.09 -15.14 -3.76
CA TYR A 582 -25.03 -14.37 -3.13
C TYR A 582 -23.72 -15.15 -3.05
N HIS A 583 -23.78 -16.46 -2.84
CA HIS A 583 -22.59 -17.31 -2.90
C HIS A 583 -21.89 -17.26 -4.27
N LYS A 584 -22.63 -17.19 -5.39
CA LYS A 584 -22.03 -16.97 -6.72
C LYS A 584 -21.30 -15.63 -6.80
N ALA A 585 -21.86 -14.58 -6.20
CA ALA A 585 -21.23 -13.28 -6.13
C ALA A 585 -19.95 -13.30 -5.28
N VAL A 586 -19.98 -13.97 -4.13
CA VAL A 586 -18.81 -14.17 -3.26
C VAL A 586 -17.70 -14.90 -4.00
N VAL A 587 -17.98 -16.04 -4.63
CA VAL A 587 -16.97 -16.81 -5.38
C VAL A 587 -16.37 -15.98 -6.52
N ASN A 588 -17.18 -15.21 -7.25
CA ASN A 588 -16.69 -14.30 -8.29
C ASN A 588 -15.80 -13.19 -7.71
N ALA A 589 -16.19 -12.60 -6.57
CA ALA A 589 -15.41 -11.56 -5.91
C ALA A 589 -14.05 -12.09 -5.40
N GLU A 590 -14.04 -13.27 -4.78
CA GLU A 590 -12.82 -13.94 -4.32
C GLU A 590 -11.89 -14.29 -5.48
N ASP A 591 -12.41 -14.80 -6.60
CA ASP A 591 -11.62 -15.05 -7.81
C ASP A 591 -10.97 -13.77 -8.33
N VAL A 592 -11.74 -12.68 -8.45
CA VAL A 592 -11.22 -11.37 -8.87
C VAL A 592 -10.13 -10.86 -7.92
N ILE A 593 -10.32 -10.96 -6.60
CA ILE A 593 -9.30 -10.61 -5.60
C ILE A 593 -8.03 -11.45 -5.84
N ARG A 594 -8.15 -12.77 -6.02
CA ARG A 594 -6.99 -13.64 -6.26
C ARG A 594 -6.26 -13.33 -7.55
N ARG A 595 -6.96 -12.79 -8.57
CA ARG A 595 -6.36 -12.36 -9.83
C ARG A 595 -5.54 -11.07 -9.74
N SER A 596 -5.63 -10.32 -8.63
CA SER A 596 -4.82 -9.13 -8.33
C SER A 596 -3.34 -9.31 -8.69
N THR A 597 -2.75 -8.21 -9.14
CA THR A 597 -1.36 -8.13 -9.59
C THR A 597 -0.59 -7.11 -8.76
N GLN A 598 0.71 -7.34 -8.62
CA GLN A 598 1.61 -6.45 -7.92
C GLN A 598 2.61 -5.89 -8.94
N VAL A 599 2.39 -4.65 -9.39
CA VAL A 599 3.39 -3.91 -10.17
C VAL A 599 4.24 -3.05 -9.23
N ILE A 600 3.58 -2.30 -8.35
CA ILE A 600 4.22 -1.56 -7.25
C ILE A 600 3.49 -1.92 -5.96
N THR A 601 2.18 -1.65 -5.93
CA THR A 601 1.24 -2.08 -4.90
C THR A 601 0.39 -3.26 -5.42
N LEU A 602 -0.11 -4.09 -4.52
CA LEU A 602 -1.08 -5.14 -4.83
C LEU A 602 -2.45 -4.49 -5.06
N LYS A 603 -2.98 -4.60 -6.28
CA LYS A 603 -4.28 -4.06 -6.67
C LYS A 603 -5.02 -5.00 -7.62
N LEU A 604 -6.32 -4.77 -7.81
CA LEU A 604 -7.08 -5.46 -8.84
C LEU A 604 -6.40 -5.27 -10.20
N LYS A 605 -6.43 -6.32 -11.02
CA LYS A 605 -5.86 -6.29 -12.37
C LYS A 605 -6.60 -5.24 -13.22
N ASP A 606 -5.88 -4.52 -14.08
CA ASP A 606 -6.50 -3.53 -14.98
C ASP A 606 -7.67 -4.14 -15.77
N GLY A 607 -8.85 -3.51 -15.65
CA GLY A 607 -10.10 -3.97 -16.25
C GLY A 607 -10.97 -4.85 -15.35
N ASP A 608 -10.41 -5.46 -14.30
CA ASP A 608 -11.19 -6.21 -13.31
C ASP A 608 -11.96 -5.25 -12.40
N LYS A 609 -13.22 -5.62 -12.10
CA LYS A 609 -14.11 -4.85 -11.23
C LYS A 609 -14.96 -5.80 -10.40
N VAL A 610 -15.22 -5.42 -9.16
CA VAL A 610 -16.25 -6.03 -8.32
C VAL A 610 -17.23 -4.93 -7.93
N PRO A 611 -18.39 -4.83 -8.60
CA PRO A 611 -19.37 -3.81 -8.27
C PRO A 611 -19.95 -4.04 -6.87
N LEU A 612 -20.10 -2.95 -6.13
CA LEU A 612 -20.64 -2.96 -4.77
C LEU A 612 -21.97 -2.21 -4.75
N ARG A 613 -22.95 -2.73 -4.02
CA ARG A 613 -24.22 -2.09 -3.76
C ARG A 613 -24.23 -1.57 -2.33
N PHE A 614 -24.55 -0.30 -2.17
CA PHE A 614 -24.70 0.35 -0.87
C PHE A 614 -26.18 0.59 -0.63
N VAL A 615 -26.66 0.28 0.57
CA VAL A 615 -28.05 0.48 0.98
C VAL A 615 -28.12 1.11 2.35
N GLU A 616 -29.15 1.91 2.57
CA GLU A 616 -29.51 2.38 3.90
C GLU A 616 -29.65 1.18 4.85
N ARG A 617 -29.08 1.31 6.04
CA ARG A 617 -29.05 0.23 7.04
C ARG A 617 -30.47 -0.24 7.38
N GLY A 618 -30.66 -1.55 7.48
CA GLY A 618 -31.97 -2.18 7.65
C GLY A 618 -32.68 -2.52 6.33
N SER A 619 -32.16 -2.07 5.18
CA SER A 619 -32.68 -2.39 3.84
C SER A 619 -31.83 -3.42 3.08
N GLU A 620 -31.01 -4.18 3.80
CA GLU A 620 -30.17 -5.24 3.23
C GLU A 620 -31.02 -6.38 2.67
N ARG A 621 -30.64 -6.88 1.49
CA ARG A 621 -31.31 -8.02 0.84
C ARG A 621 -30.73 -9.36 1.30
N PHE A 622 -29.49 -9.33 1.76
CA PHE A 622 -28.70 -10.53 2.09
C PHE A 622 -28.27 -10.59 3.57
N ALA A 623 -28.72 -9.65 4.41
CA ALA A 623 -28.45 -9.70 5.84
C ALA A 623 -29.03 -10.97 6.49
N GLY A 624 -28.23 -11.65 7.31
CA GLY A 624 -28.63 -12.85 8.05
C GLY A 624 -28.78 -14.13 7.21
N ILE A 625 -28.48 -14.09 5.91
CA ILE A 625 -28.60 -15.24 5.00
C ILE A 625 -27.24 -15.94 4.78
N VAL A 626 -26.15 -15.21 5.00
CA VAL A 626 -24.74 -15.56 4.71
C VAL A 626 -23.92 -15.63 5.98
#